data_AF-A0A420MBB8-F1
#
_entry.id   AF-A0A420MBB8-F1
#
_cell.length_a   1.000
_cell.length_b   1.000
_cell.length_c   1.000
_cell.angle_alpha   90.00
_cell.angle_beta   90.00
_cell.angle_gamma   90.00
#
_symmetry.space_group_name_H-M   'P 1'
#
loop_
_entity.id
_entity.type
_entity.pdbx_description
1 polymer ?
#
loop_
_entity_poly.entity_id
_entity_poly.type
_entity_poly.pdbx_seq_one_letter_code
_entity_poly.pdbx_strand_id
1 'polypeptide(L)'
;MNCGSCGHKCAEGYSCDNGYCKKKCSGDKPDECNGVCTNKKTDNMNCGSCGHKCAEGYSCDKSYFKKKCSGDKPDQCDGVCTNKKTDNMNCGSCGHKCAEGYSCDNGYCKKKCSGDKPDECNGVCTNKKTDNMNCGSCGHKCAEGSYCINSYCKHS
;
A
#
# COMPACT_ATOMS: atom_id res chain seq x y z
N MET A 1 -17.32 -42.99 -21.34
CA MET A 1 -17.55 -41.74 -20.59
C MET A 1 -18.93 -41.24 -20.96
N ASN A 2 -19.82 -41.12 -19.97
CA ASN A 2 -21.20 -40.69 -20.12
C ASN A 2 -21.35 -39.36 -19.38
N CYS A 3 -21.88 -38.34 -20.03
CA CYS A 3 -22.20 -37.07 -19.39
C CYS A 3 -23.67 -36.73 -19.62
N GLY A 4 -24.49 -36.81 -18.57
CA GLY A 4 -25.93 -36.53 -18.65
C GLY A 4 -26.75 -37.65 -19.29
N SER A 5 -26.19 -38.40 -20.24
CA SER A 5 -26.83 -39.57 -20.87
C SER A 5 -25.82 -40.64 -21.29
N CYS A 6 -26.31 -41.85 -21.56
CA CYS A 6 -25.49 -42.97 -22.00
C CYS A 6 -24.86 -42.69 -23.37
N GLY A 7 -23.54 -42.88 -23.47
CA GLY A 7 -22.77 -42.65 -24.69
C GLY A 7 -22.41 -41.19 -24.98
N HIS A 8 -22.95 -40.22 -24.24
CA HIS A 8 -22.65 -38.81 -24.49
C HIS A 8 -21.26 -38.42 -23.97
N LYS A 9 -20.37 -38.02 -24.89
CA LYS A 9 -19.02 -37.54 -24.61
C LYS A 9 -18.96 -36.03 -24.81
N CYS A 10 -18.23 -35.34 -23.94
CA CYS A 10 -17.98 -33.91 -24.11
C CYS A 10 -17.00 -33.65 -25.25
N ALA A 11 -17.19 -32.51 -25.92
CA ALA A 11 -16.26 -32.02 -26.94
C ALA A 11 -14.86 -31.73 -26.34
N GLU A 12 -13.85 -31.64 -27.20
CA GLU A 12 -12.52 -31.26 -26.79
C GLU A 12 -12.52 -29.91 -26.04
N GLY A 13 -11.78 -29.83 -24.93
CA GLY A 13 -11.80 -28.67 -24.05
C GLY A 13 -12.99 -28.59 -23.08
N TYR A 14 -13.84 -29.61 -23.03
CA TYR A 14 -14.94 -29.74 -22.06
C TYR A 14 -14.76 -30.97 -21.16
N SER A 15 -15.24 -30.88 -19.92
CA SER A 15 -15.28 -31.97 -18.94
C SER A 15 -16.70 -32.15 -18.41
N CYS A 16 -17.05 -33.38 -18.07
CA CYS A 16 -18.35 -33.62 -17.45
C CYS A 16 -18.36 -33.15 -15.99
N ASP A 17 -19.26 -32.24 -15.67
CA ASP A 17 -19.53 -31.79 -14.30
C ASP A 17 -21.04 -31.81 -14.05
N ASN A 18 -21.47 -32.57 -13.04
CA ASN A 18 -22.87 -32.78 -12.68
C ASN A 18 -23.79 -33.16 -13.86
N GLY A 19 -23.29 -34.00 -14.78
CA GLY A 19 -24.07 -34.48 -15.92
C GLY A 19 -24.13 -33.50 -17.10
N TYR A 20 -23.43 -32.38 -17.06
CA TYR A 20 -23.34 -31.43 -18.17
C TYR A 20 -21.89 -31.24 -18.60
N CYS A 21 -21.67 -31.09 -19.91
CA CYS A 21 -20.36 -30.76 -20.42
C CYS A 21 -20.05 -29.29 -20.14
N LYS A 22 -19.12 -29.04 -19.21
CA LYS A 22 -18.64 -27.70 -18.87
C LYS A 22 -17.26 -27.46 -19.45
N LYS A 23 -16.97 -26.22 -19.81
CA LYS A 23 -15.67 -25.85 -20.35
C LYS A 23 -14.59 -26.10 -19.30
N LYS A 24 -13.49 -26.74 -19.73
CA LYS A 24 -12.33 -26.96 -18.89
C LYS A 24 -11.53 -25.66 -18.79
N CYS A 25 -11.47 -25.11 -17.59
CA CYS A 25 -10.70 -23.92 -17.26
C CYS A 25 -9.54 -24.29 -16.34
N SER A 26 -8.38 -23.68 -16.55
CA SER A 26 -7.13 -24.03 -15.86
C SER A 26 -6.11 -22.89 -15.93
N GLY A 27 -5.05 -22.99 -15.12
CA GLY A 27 -3.98 -21.98 -15.08
C GLY A 27 -4.49 -20.64 -14.58
N ASP A 28 -4.08 -19.55 -15.23
CA ASP A 28 -4.41 -18.18 -14.82
C ASP A 28 -5.88 -17.80 -14.99
N LYS A 29 -6.69 -18.64 -15.65
CA LYS A 29 -8.14 -18.47 -15.84
C LYS A 29 -8.88 -19.74 -15.43
N PRO A 30 -8.98 -20.03 -14.12
CA PRO A 30 -9.53 -21.28 -13.62
C PRO A 30 -11.07 -21.32 -13.59
N ASP A 31 -11.74 -20.17 -13.71
CA ASP A 31 -13.17 -20.06 -13.52
C ASP A 31 -13.93 -20.09 -14.84
N GLU A 32 -14.97 -20.91 -14.93
CA GLU A 32 -15.90 -20.91 -16.06
C GLU A 32 -16.99 -19.85 -15.83
N CYS A 33 -17.23 -19.03 -16.86
CA CYS A 33 -18.31 -18.05 -16.94
C CYS A 33 -18.91 -18.02 -18.36
N ASN A 34 -20.12 -18.56 -18.51
CA ASN A 34 -20.89 -18.55 -19.75
C ASN A 34 -20.11 -19.06 -20.98
N GLY A 35 -19.37 -20.16 -20.83
CA GLY A 35 -18.56 -20.77 -21.87
C GLY A 35 -17.19 -20.11 -22.07
N VAL A 36 -16.79 -19.18 -21.20
CA VAL A 36 -15.50 -18.50 -21.26
C VAL A 36 -14.73 -18.70 -19.96
N CYS A 37 -13.45 -19.04 -20.06
CA CYS A 37 -12.58 -19.12 -18.90
C CYS A 37 -12.11 -17.73 -18.50
N THR A 38 -12.22 -17.42 -17.21
CA THR A 38 -11.78 -16.17 -16.61
C THR A 38 -11.10 -16.43 -15.25
N ASN A 39 -10.61 -15.37 -14.62
CA ASN A 39 -10.11 -15.37 -13.26
C ASN A 39 -10.96 -14.43 -12.44
N LYS A 40 -11.88 -14.97 -11.64
CA LYS A 40 -12.76 -14.15 -10.81
C LYS A 40 -12.01 -13.36 -9.74
N LYS A 41 -10.72 -13.63 -9.52
CA LYS A 41 -9.88 -12.89 -8.58
C LYS A 41 -9.36 -11.57 -9.14
N THR A 42 -9.28 -11.43 -10.46
CA THR A 42 -8.59 -10.30 -11.12
C THR A 42 -9.33 -9.74 -12.33
N ASP A 43 -10.31 -10.45 -12.89
CA ASP A 43 -11.10 -9.96 -14.02
C ASP A 43 -12.13 -8.91 -13.57
N ASN A 44 -11.96 -7.69 -14.06
CA ASN A 44 -12.86 -6.57 -13.80
C ASN A 44 -14.29 -6.79 -14.32
N MET A 45 -14.54 -7.75 -15.21
CA MET A 45 -15.85 -8.09 -15.74
C MET A 45 -16.54 -9.24 -14.99
N ASN A 46 -15.81 -9.97 -14.15
CA ASN A 46 -16.27 -11.18 -13.47
C ASN A 46 -15.76 -11.25 -12.02
N CYS A 47 -15.75 -10.13 -11.29
CA CYS A 47 -15.09 -10.06 -10.00
C CYS A 47 -15.86 -10.79 -8.90
N GLY A 48 -15.29 -11.87 -8.38
CA GLY A 48 -15.92 -12.76 -7.40
C GLY A 48 -17.01 -13.67 -7.96
N SER A 49 -17.75 -13.23 -8.99
CA SER A 49 -18.75 -14.04 -9.68
C SER A 49 -18.91 -13.62 -11.14
N CYS A 50 -19.51 -14.51 -11.96
CA CYS A 50 -19.68 -14.25 -13.39
C CYS A 50 -20.59 -13.04 -13.63
N GLY A 51 -20.15 -12.12 -14.49
CA GLY A 51 -20.87 -10.88 -14.81
C GLY A 51 -20.84 -9.81 -13.72
N HIS A 52 -20.17 -10.05 -12.59
CA HIS A 52 -20.08 -9.06 -11.50
C HIS A 52 -18.99 -8.03 -11.80
N LYS A 53 -19.35 -7.10 -12.68
CA LYS A 53 -18.47 -6.07 -13.22
C LYS A 53 -18.11 -5.02 -12.16
N CYS A 54 -16.84 -4.64 -12.11
CA CYS A 54 -16.37 -3.50 -11.33
C CYS A 54 -17.00 -2.20 -11.85
N ALA A 55 -17.54 -1.39 -10.93
CA ALA A 55 -17.96 -0.02 -11.24
C ALA A 55 -16.76 0.85 -11.68
N GLU A 56 -17.07 1.99 -12.29
CA GLU A 56 -16.05 3.00 -12.59
C GLU A 56 -15.30 3.40 -11.32
N GLY A 57 -13.98 3.57 -11.43
CA GLY A 57 -13.12 3.83 -10.27
C GLY A 57 -12.78 2.60 -9.41
N TYR A 58 -13.22 1.39 -9.79
CA TYR A 58 -12.86 0.14 -9.12
C TYR A 58 -12.15 -0.86 -10.06
N SER A 59 -11.37 -1.76 -9.46
CA SER A 59 -10.73 -2.93 -10.08
C SER A 59 -10.99 -4.18 -9.25
N CYS A 60 -10.86 -5.35 -9.85
CA CYS A 60 -10.93 -6.61 -9.14
C CYS A 60 -9.57 -6.94 -8.51
N ASP A 61 -9.56 -7.15 -7.20
CA ASP A 61 -8.38 -7.65 -6.46
C ASP A 61 -8.84 -8.72 -5.49
N LYS A 62 -8.27 -9.92 -5.62
CA LYS A 62 -8.58 -11.09 -4.79
C LYS A 62 -10.10 -11.38 -4.67
N SER A 63 -10.83 -11.20 -5.77
CA SER A 63 -12.29 -11.39 -5.87
C SER A 63 -13.15 -10.30 -5.24
N TYR A 64 -12.54 -9.19 -4.80
CA TYR A 64 -13.25 -8.05 -4.22
C TYR A 64 -13.05 -6.79 -5.07
N PHE A 65 -14.02 -5.89 -4.99
CA PHE A 65 -13.88 -4.56 -5.57
C PHE A 65 -12.89 -3.74 -4.77
N LYS A 66 -11.78 -3.41 -5.40
CA LYS A 66 -10.75 -2.51 -4.90
C LYS A 66 -10.90 -1.16 -5.56
N LYS A 67 -10.89 -0.09 -4.77
CA LYS A 67 -10.89 1.27 -5.33
C LYS A 67 -9.57 1.51 -6.05
N LYS A 68 -9.64 2.03 -7.26
CA LYS A 68 -8.47 2.47 -8.02
C LYS A 68 -7.96 3.75 -7.38
N CYS A 69 -6.76 3.67 -6.83
CA CYS A 69 -6.04 4.79 -6.25
C CYS A 69 -4.81 5.08 -7.13
N SER A 70 -4.54 6.35 -7.39
CA SER A 70 -3.52 6.81 -8.34
C SER A 70 -3.03 8.22 -8.00
N GLY A 71 -1.96 8.65 -8.69
CA GLY A 71 -1.38 9.98 -8.50
C GLY A 71 -0.89 10.19 -7.07
N ASP A 72 -1.21 11.35 -6.50
CA ASP A 72 -0.75 11.75 -5.16
C ASP A 72 -1.37 10.94 -4.03
N LYS A 73 -2.36 10.09 -4.29
CA LYS A 73 -3.02 9.21 -3.30
C LYS A 73 -3.08 7.77 -3.83
N PRO A 74 -1.94 7.07 -3.88
CA PRO A 74 -1.84 5.76 -4.52
C PRO A 74 -2.37 4.61 -3.64
N ASP A 75 -2.56 4.82 -2.35
CA ASP A 75 -2.90 3.76 -1.39
C ASP A 75 -4.39 3.72 -1.10
N GLN A 76 -4.99 2.53 -1.04
CA GLN A 76 -6.35 2.38 -0.51
C GLN A 76 -6.31 2.09 0.99
N CYS A 77 -7.06 2.88 1.77
CA CYS A 77 -7.41 2.62 3.16
C CYS A 77 -8.92 2.75 3.34
N ASP A 78 -9.56 1.68 3.78
CA ASP A 78 -11.02 1.62 4.05
C ASP A 78 -11.90 2.18 2.92
N GLY A 79 -11.52 1.90 1.66
CA GLY A 79 -12.26 2.36 0.47
C GLY A 79 -12.02 3.83 0.10
N VAL A 80 -11.06 4.50 0.74
CA VAL A 80 -10.62 5.86 0.43
C VAL A 80 -9.17 5.82 -0.06
N CYS A 81 -8.87 6.64 -1.07
CA CYS A 81 -7.50 6.79 -1.53
C CYS A 81 -6.75 7.79 -0.65
N THR A 82 -5.56 7.41 -0.22
CA THR A 82 -4.65 8.20 0.59
C THR A 82 -3.21 8.03 0.12
N ASN A 83 -2.29 8.78 0.71
CA ASN A 83 -0.86 8.61 0.55
C ASN A 83 -0.25 8.25 1.89
N LYS A 84 0.09 6.98 2.08
CA LYS A 84 0.66 6.53 3.36
C LYS A 84 2.01 7.17 3.66
N LYS A 85 2.63 7.86 2.70
CA LYS A 85 3.90 8.56 2.91
C LYS A 85 3.75 9.94 3.54
N THR A 86 2.57 10.54 3.45
CA THR A 86 2.35 11.95 3.84
C THR A 86 1.06 12.19 4.62
N ASP A 87 0.11 11.25 4.60
CA ASP A 87 -1.13 11.37 5.37
C ASP A 87 -0.89 11.06 6.85
N ASN A 88 -1.11 12.07 7.70
CA ASN A 88 -0.98 11.96 9.15
C ASN A 88 -1.91 10.95 9.80
N MET A 89 -3.01 10.57 9.15
CA MET A 89 -3.99 9.62 9.65
C MET A 89 -3.70 8.18 9.20
N ASN A 90 -2.82 7.98 8.22
CA ASN A 90 -2.53 6.70 7.59
C ASN A 90 -1.02 6.50 7.34
N CYS A 91 -0.17 6.96 8.26
CA CYS A 91 1.26 7.03 8.03
C CYS A 91 1.91 5.63 8.06
N GLY A 92 2.47 5.20 6.93
CA GLY A 92 3.06 3.88 6.73
C GLY A 92 2.04 2.74 6.60
N SER A 93 0.89 2.83 7.26
CA SER A 93 -0.21 1.85 7.19
C SER A 93 -1.57 2.49 7.45
N CYS A 94 -2.66 1.81 7.03
CA CYS A 94 -4.01 2.32 7.20
C CYS A 94 -4.37 2.45 8.69
N GLY A 95 -4.94 3.58 9.08
CA GLY A 95 -5.29 3.89 10.46
C GLY A 95 -4.11 4.21 11.39
N HIS A 96 -2.86 4.17 10.90
CA HIS A 96 -1.70 4.53 11.71
C HIS A 96 -1.55 6.05 11.78
N LYS A 97 -2.23 6.63 12.78
CA LYS A 97 -2.20 8.06 13.03
C LYS A 97 -0.93 8.48 13.76
N CYS A 98 -0.28 9.54 13.29
CA CYS A 98 0.81 10.18 14.02
C CYS A 98 0.31 10.90 15.26
N ALA A 99 1.04 10.73 16.37
CA ALA A 99 0.76 11.43 17.63
C ALA A 99 0.82 12.95 17.47
N GLU A 100 0.24 13.67 18.42
CA GLU A 100 0.31 15.13 18.44
C GLU A 100 1.77 15.62 18.45
N GLY A 101 2.06 16.65 17.66
CA GLY A 101 3.43 17.14 17.46
C GLY A 101 4.26 16.34 16.46
N TYR A 102 3.71 15.29 15.84
CA TYR A 102 4.36 14.51 14.77
C TYR A 102 3.67 14.73 13.42
N SER A 103 4.45 14.60 12.35
CA SER A 103 3.97 14.64 10.97
C SER A 103 4.45 13.42 10.19
N CYS A 104 3.63 12.95 9.26
CA CYS A 104 4.00 11.85 8.39
C CYS A 104 5.01 12.33 7.35
N ASP A 105 6.20 11.76 7.40
CA ASP A 105 7.25 12.01 6.42
C ASP A 105 7.82 10.68 5.94
N ASN A 106 7.64 10.41 4.65
CA ASN A 106 8.05 9.19 3.97
C ASN A 106 7.54 7.90 4.63
N GLY A 107 6.33 7.97 5.22
CA GLY A 107 5.66 6.82 5.83
C GLY A 107 6.04 6.59 7.29
N TYR A 108 6.75 7.52 7.90
CA TYR A 108 7.10 7.48 9.31
C TYR A 108 6.62 8.75 10.01
N CYS A 109 6.06 8.57 11.21
CA CYS A 109 5.73 9.70 12.07
C CYS A 109 7.02 10.32 12.61
N LYS A 110 7.38 11.49 12.12
CA LYS A 110 8.55 12.25 12.56
C LYS A 110 8.11 13.45 13.38
N LYS A 111 8.89 13.78 14.41
CA LYS A 111 8.59 14.96 15.23
C LYS A 111 8.70 16.21 14.40
N LYS A 112 7.70 17.09 14.51
CA LYS A 112 7.71 18.37 13.82
C LYS A 112 8.61 19.34 14.58
N CYS A 113 9.73 19.68 13.97
CA CYS A 113 10.67 20.68 14.47
C CYS A 113 10.60 21.94 13.60
N SER A 114 10.64 23.12 14.22
CA SER A 114 10.44 24.40 13.54
C SER A 114 11.04 25.55 14.34
N GLY A 115 11.16 26.72 13.71
CA GLY A 115 11.72 27.92 14.33
C GLY A 115 13.21 27.74 14.64
N ASP A 116 13.63 28.20 15.82
CA ASP A 116 15.04 28.20 16.23
C ASP A 116 15.62 26.80 16.46
N LYS A 117 14.78 25.75 16.49
CA LYS A 117 15.19 24.34 16.63
C LYS A 117 14.60 23.51 15.49
N PRO A 118 15.13 23.64 14.26
CA PRO A 118 14.54 23.01 13.07
C PRO A 118 14.89 21.52 12.93
N ASP A 119 15.90 21.03 13.64
CA ASP A 119 16.43 19.68 13.47
C ASP A 119 15.83 18.69 14.47
N GLU A 120 15.36 17.55 14.00
CA GLU A 120 14.97 16.44 14.87
C GLU A 120 16.20 15.58 15.23
N CYS A 121 16.34 15.29 16.53
CA CYS A 121 17.33 14.39 17.09
C CYS A 121 16.69 13.54 18.20
N ASN A 122 16.50 12.23 17.95
CA ASN A 122 16.01 11.25 18.92
C ASN A 122 14.72 11.67 19.64
N GLY A 123 13.77 12.25 18.91
CA GLY A 123 12.49 12.74 19.42
C GLY A 123 12.57 14.13 20.07
N VAL A 124 13.68 14.85 19.95
CA VAL A 124 13.86 16.21 20.49
C VAL A 124 14.25 17.16 19.36
N CYS A 125 13.64 18.35 19.37
CA CYS A 125 14.02 19.39 18.42
C CYS A 125 15.25 20.14 18.94
N THR A 126 16.23 20.33 18.07
CA THR A 126 17.47 21.06 18.32
C THR A 126 17.85 21.92 17.11
N ASN A 127 18.92 22.69 17.24
CA ASN A 127 19.55 23.41 16.15
C ASN A 127 20.97 22.90 15.97
N LYS A 128 21.21 22.07 14.96
CA LYS A 128 22.53 21.49 14.72
C LYS A 128 23.59 22.53 14.37
N LYS A 129 23.20 23.78 14.11
CA LYS A 129 24.13 24.88 13.82
C LYS A 129 24.71 25.53 15.07
N THR A 130 24.03 25.42 16.20
CA THR A 130 24.35 26.17 17.43
C THR A 130 24.29 25.36 18.71
N ASP A 131 23.68 24.16 18.71
CA ASP A 131 23.63 23.28 19.87
C ASP A 131 24.95 22.53 20.04
N ASN A 132 25.69 22.85 21.11
CA ASN A 132 26.92 22.17 21.50
C ASN A 132 26.79 20.66 21.73
N MET A 133 25.58 20.14 21.99
CA MET A 133 25.34 18.71 22.20
C MET A 133 24.97 17.95 20.92
N ASN A 134 24.68 18.67 19.83
CA ASN A 134 24.19 18.10 18.57
C ASN A 134 24.82 18.83 17.35
N CYS A 135 26.09 19.19 17.43
CA CYS A 135 26.73 20.06 16.45
C CYS A 135 26.97 19.34 15.11
N GLY A 136 26.29 19.77 14.06
CA GLY A 136 26.35 19.17 12.72
C GLY A 136 25.60 17.83 12.58
N SER A 137 25.55 17.01 13.63
CA SER A 137 24.75 15.78 13.68
C SER A 137 24.23 15.48 15.09
N CYS A 138 23.20 14.64 15.18
CA CYS A 138 22.61 14.28 16.48
C CYS A 138 23.63 13.55 17.37
N GLY A 139 23.76 14.00 18.62
CA GLY A 139 24.71 13.47 19.59
C GLY A 139 26.18 13.88 19.37
N HIS A 140 26.49 14.68 18.35
CA HIS A 140 27.84 15.20 18.15
C HIS A 140 28.11 16.33 19.13
N LYS A 141 28.68 15.98 20.28
CA LYS A 141 29.04 16.95 21.32
C LYS A 141 30.38 17.61 21.01
N CYS A 142 30.44 18.94 21.08
CA CYS A 142 31.72 19.65 21.03
C CYS A 142 32.55 19.41 22.29
N ALA A 143 33.87 19.30 22.12
CA ALA A 143 34.82 19.19 23.22
C ALA A 143 34.73 20.39 24.17
N GLU A 144 35.22 20.22 25.39
CA GLU A 144 35.29 21.31 26.36
C GLU A 144 36.13 22.49 25.82
N GLY A 145 35.66 23.71 26.03
CA GLY A 145 36.27 24.91 25.45
C GLY A 145 36.01 25.12 23.95
N SER A 146 35.11 24.35 23.33
CA SER A 146 34.62 24.57 21.96
C SER A 146 33.13 24.90 21.93
N TYR A 147 32.70 25.62 20.89
CA TYR A 147 31.32 26.01 20.63
C TYR A 147 30.88 25.56 19.25
N CYS A 148 29.59 25.24 19.13
CA CYS A 148 28.97 24.93 17.86
C CYS A 148 28.68 26.21 17.11
N ILE A 149 29.38 26.42 16.00
CA ILE A 149 29.23 27.59 15.14
C ILE A 149 29.06 27.12 13.71
N ASN A 150 27.87 27.36 13.14
CA ASN A 150 27.50 26.96 11.78
C ASN A 150 27.71 25.47 11.52
N SER A 151 27.32 24.62 12.48
CA SER A 151 27.41 23.15 12.41
C SER A 151 28.81 22.57 12.59
N TYR A 152 29.78 23.37 13.02
CA TYR A 152 31.14 22.91 13.31
C TYR A 152 31.54 23.29 14.73
N CYS A 153 32.18 22.36 15.43
CA CYS A 153 32.82 22.66 16.71
C CYS A 153 34.07 23.50 16.45
N LYS A 154 34.10 24.70 17.04
CA LYS A 154 35.22 25.65 16.94
C LYS A 154 35.65 26.04 18.35
N HIS A 155 36.95 26.11 18.57
CA HIS A 155 37.48 26.75 19.77
C HIS A 155 37.22 28.26 19.72
N SER A 156 36.85 28.83 20.87
CA SER A 156 36.83 30.28 21.08
C SER A 156 38.23 30.84 21.22
#